data_AF-A0AAU8A1Q5-F1
#
_entry.id   AF-A0AAU8A1Q5-F1
#
_cell.length_a   1.000
_cell.length_b   1.000
_cell.length_c   1.000
_cell.angle_alpha   90.00
_cell.angle_beta   90.00
_cell.angle_gamma   90.00
#
_symmetry.space_group_name_H-M   'P 1'
#
loop_
_entity.id
_entity.type
_entity.pdbx_description
1 polymer ?
#
loop_
_entity_poly.entity_id
_entity_poly.type
_entity_poly.pdbx_seq_one_letter_code
_entity_poly.pdbx_strand_id
1 'polypeptide(L)'
;MRNPQRNDVYVNSEGFKVVVNNVLSPNPAGVQTLEYKFIGSPELYFVPVQEFVEQFEFVETFSSFDIYIEERNKLLQIKEEEEAKAALLRKQAKEEAATAIKR
;
A
#
# COMPACT_ATOMS: atom_id res chain seq x y z
N MET A 1 23.61 0.67 0.35
CA MET A 1 22.17 0.89 0.15
C MET A 1 21.92 1.20 -1.32
N ARG A 2 20.82 0.69 -1.89
CA ARG A 2 20.43 0.97 -3.27
C ARG A 2 19.80 2.36 -3.35
N ASN A 3 20.10 3.11 -4.40
CA ASN A 3 19.39 4.37 -4.68
C ASN A 3 18.02 4.05 -5.28
N PRO A 4 16.91 4.46 -4.64
CA PRO A 4 15.58 4.25 -5.19
C PRO A 4 15.45 4.88 -6.58
N GLN A 5 14.66 4.25 -7.44
CA GLN A 5 14.32 4.75 -8.76
C GLN A 5 12.84 4.53 -9.03
N ARG A 6 12.31 5.23 -10.03
CA ARG A 6 10.91 5.10 -10.44
C ARG A 6 10.56 3.64 -10.74
N ASN A 7 9.37 3.23 -10.30
CA ASN A 7 8.83 1.87 -10.37
C ASN A 7 9.55 0.83 -9.49
N ASP A 8 10.53 1.21 -8.67
CA ASP A 8 11.00 0.33 -7.61
C ASP A 8 9.88 0.12 -6.59
N VAL A 9 9.74 -1.13 -6.16
CA VAL A 9 8.78 -1.59 -5.15
C VAL A 9 9.55 -1.90 -3.88
N TYR A 10 9.01 -1.40 -2.78
CA TYR A 10 9.54 -1.64 -1.46
C TYR A 10 8.44 -2.14 -0.52
N VAL A 11 8.85 -2.69 0.62
CA VAL A 11 7.95 -3.14 1.68
C VAL A 11 8.37 -2.52 3.02
N ASN A 12 7.40 -2.09 3.83
CA ASN A 12 7.67 -1.61 5.19
C ASN A 12 7.66 -2.77 6.20
N SER A 13 7.98 -2.47 7.46
CA SER A 13 7.98 -3.44 8.58
C SER A 13 6.62 -4.09 8.87
N GLU A 14 5.52 -3.49 8.42
CA GLU A 14 4.16 -4.01 8.55
C GLU A 14 3.74 -4.89 7.36
N GLY A 15 4.61 -5.05 6.35
CA GLY A 15 4.34 -5.84 5.15
C GLY A 15 3.61 -5.10 4.03
N PHE A 16 3.36 -3.79 4.17
CA PHE A 16 2.71 -2.99 3.14
C PHE A 16 3.68 -2.64 2.01
N LYS A 17 3.26 -2.94 0.77
CA LYS A 17 4.03 -2.62 -0.43
C LYS A 17 3.80 -1.18 -0.88
N VAL A 18 4.89 -0.51 -1.25
CA VAL A 18 4.89 0.82 -1.85
C VAL A 18 5.63 0.80 -3.17
N VAL A 19 5.27 1.71 -4.06
CA VAL A 19 5.99 1.94 -5.32
C VAL A 19 6.51 3.37 -5.36
N VAL A 20 7.77 3.53 -5.78
CA VAL A 20 8.37 4.83 -6.03
C VAL A 20 7.79 5.39 -7.33
N ASN A 21 7.10 6.54 -7.23
CA ASN A 21 6.55 7.22 -8.39
C ASN A 21 7.58 8.15 -9.05
N ASN A 22 8.40 8.83 -8.25
CA ASN A 22 9.44 9.72 -8.74
C ASN A 22 10.55 9.91 -7.70
N VAL A 23 11.74 10.32 -8.16
CA VAL A 23 12.83 10.78 -7.30
C VAL A 23 13.22 12.17 -7.77
N LEU A 24 13.04 13.16 -6.90
CA LEU A 24 13.24 14.56 -7.25
C LEU A 24 14.73 14.91 -7.28
N SER A 25 15.08 15.98 -8.00
CA SER A 25 16.42 16.54 -7.92
C SER A 25 16.72 17.03 -6.49
N PRO A 26 17.97 16.93 -6.02
CA PRO A 26 18.35 17.47 -4.72
C PRO A 26 18.02 18.96 -4.60
N ASN A 27 17.57 19.37 -3.42
CA ASN A 27 17.36 20.78 -3.10
C ASN A 27 18.71 21.52 -2.92
N PRO A 28 18.73 22.85 -2.69
CA PRO A 28 19.99 23.58 -2.49
C PRO A 28 20.84 23.13 -1.29
N ALA A 29 20.23 22.44 -0.32
CA ALA A 29 20.94 21.83 0.81
C ALA A 29 21.49 20.42 0.48
N GLY A 30 21.31 19.94 -0.74
CA GLY A 30 21.75 18.61 -1.20
C GLY A 30 20.80 17.47 -0.79
N VAL A 31 19.66 17.76 -0.17
CA VAL A 31 18.70 16.73 0.27
C VAL A 31 17.86 16.28 -0.92
N GLN A 32 17.87 14.98 -1.20
CA GLN A 32 17.05 14.35 -2.22
C GLN A 32 15.76 13.82 -1.60
N THR A 33 14.61 14.16 -2.20
CA THR A 33 13.29 13.70 -1.79
C THR A 33 12.75 12.74 -2.82
N LEU A 34 12.10 11.66 -2.38
CA LEU A 34 11.37 10.77 -3.27
C LEU A 34 9.87 10.85 -3.01
N GLU A 35 9.13 10.47 -4.03
CA GLU A 35 7.68 10.39 -4.07
C GLU A 35 7.28 8.93 -4.19
N TYR A 36 6.41 8.45 -3.30
CA TYR A 36 5.93 7.08 -3.32
C TYR A 36 4.44 6.99 -3.00
N LYS A 37 3.85 5.83 -3.29
CA LYS A 37 2.46 5.52 -2.96
C LYS A 37 2.34 4.08 -2.49
N PHE A 38 1.39 3.83 -1.59
CA PHE A 38 0.99 2.47 -1.26
C PHE A 38 0.24 1.86 -2.44
N ILE A 39 0.53 0.59 -2.75
CA ILE A 39 -0.21 -0.11 -3.80
C ILE A 39 -1.67 -0.25 -3.35
N GLY A 40 -2.61 0.21 -4.18
CA GLY A 40 -4.04 0.24 -3.83
C GLY A 40 -4.53 1.57 -3.26
N SER A 41 -3.63 2.45 -2.80
CA SER A 41 -3.99 3.78 -2.30
C SER A 41 -3.89 4.85 -3.40
N PRO A 42 -4.80 5.84 -3.43
CA PRO A 42 -4.65 7.03 -4.26
C PRO A 42 -3.69 8.07 -3.65
N GLU A 43 -3.30 7.90 -2.38
CA GLU A 43 -2.51 8.88 -1.65
C GLU A 43 -1.03 8.84 -2.03
N LEU A 44 -0.43 10.02 -2.04
CA LEU A 44 0.93 10.28 -2.45
C LEU A 44 1.73 10.82 -1.26
N TYR A 45 2.93 10.28 -1.07
CA TYR A 45 3.79 10.58 0.07
C TYR A 45 5.16 11.07 -0.41
N PHE A 46 5.76 11.96 0.37
CA PHE A 46 7.06 12.57 0.08
C PHE A 46 7.96 12.51 1.31
N VAL A 47 9.15 11.94 1.14
CA VAL A 47 10.14 11.82 2.22
C VAL A 47 11.56 11.95 1.66
N PRO A 48 12.55 12.38 2.46
CA PRO A 48 13.95 12.27 2.09
C PRO A 48 14.31 10.82 1.74
N VAL A 49 15.12 10.65 0.70
CA VAL A 49 15.56 9.32 0.22
C VAL A 49 16.18 8.51 1.36
N GLN A 50 16.95 9.16 2.23
CA GLN A 50 17.67 8.52 3.32
C GLN A 50 16.71 7.96 4.37
N GLU A 51 15.69 8.74 4.75
CA GLU A 51 14.64 8.28 5.68
C GLU A 51 13.83 7.12 5.09
N PHE A 52 13.62 7.10 3.77
CA PHE A 52 12.88 6.03 3.10
C PHE A 52 13.66 4.70 3.13
N VAL A 53 14.94 4.71 2.75
CA VAL A 53 15.73 3.47 2.69
C VAL A 53 16.03 2.87 4.06
N GLU A 54 15.85 3.63 5.13
CA GLU A 54 15.92 3.14 6.52
C GLU A 54 14.64 2.44 6.97
N GLN A 55 13.49 2.79 6.39
CA GLN A 55 12.16 2.28 6.78
C GLN A 55 11.65 1.17 5.87
N PHE A 56 12.18 1.08 4.65
CA PHE A 56 11.62 0.25 3.60
C PHE A 56 12.70 -0.65 2.97
N GLU A 57 12.35 -1.92 2.76
CA GLU A 57 13.21 -2.91 2.11
C GLU A 57 12.85 -3.06 0.63
N PHE A 58 13.87 -3.10 -0.23
CA PHE A 58 13.67 -3.27 -1.67
C PHE A 58 13.15 -4.69 -1.98
N VAL A 59 12.13 -4.76 -2.84
CA VAL A 59 11.51 -6.03 -3.27
C VAL A 59 11.87 -6.31 -4.73
N GLU A 60 11.43 -5.44 -5.63
CA GLU A 60 11.57 -5.62 -7.07
C GLU A 60 11.47 -4.28 -7.80
N THR A 61 11.73 -4.28 -9.10
CA THR A 61 11.46 -3.14 -9.97
C THR A 61 10.41 -3.57 -10.98
N PHE A 62 9.25 -2.91 -10.99
CA PHE A 62 8.27 -3.19 -12.02
C PHE A 62 8.79 -2.74 -13.38
N SER A 63 8.83 -3.67 -14.33
CA SER A 63 9.25 -3.43 -15.70
C SER A 63 8.23 -2.60 -16.50
N SER A 64 6.95 -2.58 -16.09
CA SER A 64 5.90 -1.74 -16.68
C SER A 64 4.84 -1.29 -15.67
N PHE A 65 4.05 -0.29 -16.06
CA PHE A 65 2.92 0.22 -15.26
C PHE A 65 1.79 -0.81 -15.13
N ASP A 66 1.69 -1.77 -16.06
CA ASP A 66 0.65 -2.80 -16.04
C ASP A 66 0.76 -3.72 -14.82
N ILE A 67 2.00 -4.05 -14.41
CA ILE A 67 2.26 -4.86 -13.22
C ILE A 67 1.76 -4.17 -11.95
N TYR A 68 1.90 -2.84 -11.87
CA TYR A 68 1.34 -2.05 -10.77
C TYR A 68 -0.20 -2.13 -10.75
N ILE A 69 -0.86 -2.05 -11.90
CA ILE A 69 -2.32 -2.15 -11.98
C ILE A 69 -2.79 -3.54 -11.55
N GLU A 70 -2.13 -4.60 -11.99
CA GLU A 70 -2.47 -5.97 -11.60
C GLU A 70 -2.35 -6.19 -10.08
N GLU A 71 -1.23 -5.77 -9.48
CA GLU A 71 -1.01 -5.90 -8.03
C GLU A 71 -2.02 -5.05 -7.24
N ARG A 72 -2.32 -3.84 -7.71
CA ARG A 72 -3.36 -2.98 -7.15
C ARG A 72 -4.74 -3.65 -7.20
N ASN A 73 -5.12 -4.23 -8.33
CA ASN A 73 -6.42 -4.86 -8.51
C ASN A 73 -6.57 -6.10 -7.62
N LYS A 74 -5.52 -6.92 -7.48
CA LYS A 74 -5.49 -8.06 -6.55
C LYS A 74 -5.75 -7.61 -5.11
N LEU A 75 -5.07 -6.55 -4.65
CA LEU A 75 -5.24 -6.03 -3.30
C LEU A 75 -6.63 -5.44 -3.05
N LEU A 76 -7.18 -4.72 -4.03
CA LEU A 76 -8.54 -4.20 -3.95
C LEU A 76 -9.59 -5.32 -3.87
N GLN A 77 -9.44 -6.37 -4.68
CA GLN A 77 -10.32 -7.53 -4.65
C GLN A 77 -10.30 -8.23 -3.29
N ILE A 78 -9.12 -8.45 -2.71
CA ILE A 78 -8.98 -9.05 -1.37
C ILE A 78 -9.71 -8.19 -0.32
N LYS A 79 -9.54 -6.87 -0.37
CA LYS A 79 -10.18 -5.95 0.58
C LYS A 79 -11.70 -5.95 0.46
N GLU A 80 -12.23 -5.97 -0.77
CA GLU A 80 -13.68 -6.09 -1.02
C GLU A 80 -14.23 -7.42 -0.49
N GLU A 81 -13.51 -8.52 -0.68
CA GLU A 81 -13.90 -9.84 -0.15
C GLU A 81 -13.88 -9.89 1.39
N GLU A 82 -12.90 -9.26 2.04
CA GLU A 82 -12.83 -9.16 3.50
C GLU A 82 -13.98 -8.30 4.06
N GLU A 83 -14.30 -7.18 3.42
CA GLU A 83 -15.42 -6.33 3.83
C GLU A 83 -16.77 -7.05 3.65
N ALA A 84 -16.94 -7.78 2.55
CA ALA A 84 -18.13 -8.59 2.30
C ALA A 84 -18.31 -9.69 3.37
N LYS A 85 -17.22 -10.39 3.74
CA LYS A 85 -17.24 -11.40 4.82
C LYS A 85 -17.59 -10.76 6.16
N ALA A 86 -17.00 -9.61 6.50
CA ALA A 86 -17.31 -8.88 7.73
C ALA A 86 -18.77 -8.40 7.78
N ALA A 87 -19.31 -7.94 6.65
CA ALA A 87 -20.71 -7.54 6.55
C ALA A 87 -21.67 -8.73 6.74
N LEU A 88 -21.33 -9.89 6.17
CA LEU A 88 -22.14 -11.11 6.30
C LEU A 88 -22.17 -11.62 7.74
N LEU A 89 -21.01 -11.62 8.43
CA LEU A 89 -20.92 -11.94 9.85
C LEU A 89 -21.72 -10.97 10.72
N ARG A 90 -21.65 -9.67 10.44
CA ARG A 90 -22.47 -8.66 11.14
C ARG A 90 -23.97 -8.87 10.94
N LYS A 91 -24.39 -9.30 9.75
CA LYS A 91 -25.80 -9.61 9.45
C LYS A 91 -26.25 -10.84 10.24
N GLN A 92 -25.47 -11.92 10.23
CA GLN A 92 -25.75 -13.14 11.00
C GLN A 92 -25.84 -12.85 12.51
N ALA A 93 -24.89 -12.09 13.07
CA ALA A 93 -24.91 -11.72 14.48
C ALA A 93 -26.16 -10.89 14.87
N LYS A 94 -26.66 -10.02 13.97
CA LYS A 94 -27.90 -9.27 14.20
C LYS A 94 -29.14 -10.17 14.16
N GLU A 95 -29.18 -11.14 13.25
CA GLU A 95 -30.28 -12.11 13.14
C GLU A 95 -30.32 -13.07 14.36
N GLU A 96 -29.16 -13.52 14.83
CA GLU A 96 -29.02 -14.32 16.06
C GLU A 96 -29.45 -13.54 17.32
N ALA A 97 -29.04 -12.28 17.45
CA ALA A 97 -29.48 -11.44 18.57
C ALA A 97 -31.00 -11.19 18.55
N ALA A 98 -31.59 -10.96 17.36
CA ALA A 98 -33.02 -10.72 17.22
C ALA A 98 -33.88 -11.97 17.53
N THR A 99 -33.35 -13.17 17.27
CA THR A 99 -34.02 -14.43 17.60
C THR A 99 -33.86 -14.82 19.07
N ALA A 100 -32.74 -14.46 19.70
CA ALA A 100 -32.52 -14.67 21.14
C ALA A 100 -33.43 -13.81 22.05
N ILE A 101 -33.82 -12.61 21.61
CA ILE A 101 -34.69 -11.68 22.38
C ILE A 101 -36.17 -12.09 22.35
N LYS A 102 -36.60 -12.95 21.41
CA LYS A 102 -37.99 -13.40 21.26
C LYS A 102 -38.30 -14.73 21.97
N ARG A 103 -37.37 -15.28 22.75
CA ARG A 103 -37.59 -16.43 23.65
C ARG A 103 -37.69 -15.95 25.08
#